data_AF-A0A7J9QIT3-F1
#
_entry.id   AF-A0A7J9QIT3-F1
#
_cell.length_a   1.000
_cell.length_b   1.000
_cell.length_c   1.000
_cell.angle_alpha   90.00
_cell.angle_beta   90.00
_cell.angle_gamma   90.00
#
_symmetry.space_group_name_H-M   'P 1'
#
loop_
_entity.id
_entity.type
_entity.pdbx_description
1 polymer ?
#
loop_
_entity_poly.entity_id
_entity_poly.type
_entity_poly.pdbx_seq_one_letter_code
_entity_poly.pdbx_strand_id
1 'polypeptide(L)' 'MKESFDLVIIGGGILGTSISYFLSFLNKSKKIAVIEQEKKVAHHTSGRNTG' A
#
# COMPACT_ATOMS: atom_id res chain seq x y z
N MET A 1 -13.63 0.99 16.73
CA MET A 1 -13.73 2.32 16.09
C MET A 1 -13.73 2.13 14.59
N LYS A 2 -14.52 2.92 13.85
CA LYS A 2 -14.51 2.88 12.38
C LYS A 2 -13.57 3.97 11.89
N GLU A 3 -12.50 3.59 11.21
CA GLU A 3 -11.61 4.54 10.55
C GLU A 3 -12.10 4.80 9.13
N SER A 4 -12.05 6.08 8.72
CA SER A 4 -12.42 6.50 7.37
C SER A 4 -11.15 6.91 6.61
N PHE A 5 -11.02 6.38 5.40
CA PHE A 5 -9.94 6.69 4.47
C PHE A 5 -10.53 7.22 3.16
N ASP A 6 -9.82 8.14 2.51
CA ASP A 6 -10.19 8.63 1.18
C ASP A 6 -9.93 7.58 0.10
N LEU A 7 -8.93 6.70 0.32
CA LEU A 7 -8.55 5.63 -0.57
C LEU A 7 -8.01 4.43 0.24
N VAL A 8 -8.41 3.23 -0.15
CA VAL A 8 -7.87 1.97 0.37
C VAL A 8 -7.27 1.18 -0.78
N ILE A 9 -6.01 0.76 -0.62
CA ILE A 9 -5.27 -0.07 -1.56
C ILE A 9 -5.16 -1.48 -0.97
N ILE A 10 -5.53 -2.49 -1.75
CA ILE A 10 -5.44 -3.90 -1.35
C ILE A 10 -4.18 -4.51 -1.97
N GLY A 11 -3.30 -5.04 -1.13
CA GLY A 11 -2.01 -5.60 -1.48
C GLY A 11 -0.84 -4.67 -1.14
N GLY A 12 0.06 -5.14 -0.29
CA GLY A 12 1.31 -4.51 0.14
C GLY A 12 2.54 -5.04 -0.61
N GLY A 13 2.37 -5.49 -1.86
CA GLY A 13 3.47 -5.74 -2.79
C GLY A 13 4.01 -4.43 -3.41
N ILE A 14 5.02 -4.55 -4.28
CA ILE A 14 5.73 -3.40 -4.86
C ILE A 14 4.80 -2.40 -5.55
N LEU A 15 3.78 -2.87 -6.27
CA LEU A 15 2.82 -1.99 -6.95
C LEU A 15 1.95 -1.22 -5.94
N GLY A 16 1.42 -1.91 -4.94
CA GLY A 16 0.56 -1.29 -3.91
C GLY A 16 1.31 -0.25 -3.10
N THR A 17 2.55 -0.56 -2.66
CA THR A 17 3.39 0.38 -1.91
C THR A 17 3.89 1.55 -2.76
N SER A 18 4.19 1.31 -4.04
CA SER A 18 4.65 2.38 -4.94
C SER A 18 3.53 3.36 -5.27
N ILE A 19 2.33 2.86 -5.56
CA ILE A 19 1.16 3.71 -5.81
C ILE A 19 0.75 4.44 -4.52
N SER A 20 0.76 3.78 -3.36
CA SER A 20 0.45 4.45 -2.10
C SER A 20 1.43 5.58 -1.82
N TYR A 21 2.73 5.35 -2.04
CA TYR A 21 3.76 6.38 -1.91
C TYR A 21 3.51 7.55 -2.86
N PHE A 22 3.31 7.28 -4.15
CA PHE A 22 3.12 8.30 -5.17
C PHE A 22 1.86 9.14 -4.91
N LEU A 23 0.74 8.51 -4.57
CA LEU A 23 -0.51 9.21 -4.27
C LEU A 23 -0.43 10.00 -2.96
N SER A 24 0.23 9.47 -1.92
CA SER A 24 0.48 10.19 -0.67
C SER A 24 1.44 11.37 -0.89
N PHE A 25 2.36 11.24 -1.84
CA PHE A 25 3.24 12.33 -2.23
C PHE A 25 2.46 13.47 -2.90
N LEU A 26 1.60 13.15 -3.87
CA LEU A 26 0.80 14.13 -4.61
C LEU A 26 -0.34 14.74 -3.79
N ASN A 27 -0.90 14.02 -2.82
CA ASN A 27 -2.13 14.40 -2.11
C ASN A 27 -1.93 14.42 -0.59
N LYS A 28 -1.28 15.47 -0.06
CA LYS A 28 -0.91 15.57 1.36
C LYS A 28 -2.09 15.58 2.34
N SER A 29 -3.29 15.95 1.89
CA SER A 29 -4.49 16.00 2.73
C SER A 29 -5.29 14.70 2.75
N LYS A 30 -4.95 13.73 1.88
CA LYS A 30 -5.72 12.49 1.71
C LYS A 30 -5.21 11.39 2.64
N LYS A 31 -6.14 10.71 3.31
CA LYS A 31 -5.84 9.52 4.13
C LYS A 31 -5.88 8.29 3.26
N ILE A 32 -4.72 7.66 3.08
CA ILE A 32 -4.56 6.46 2.26
C ILE A 32 -4.20 5.29 3.17
N ALA A 33 -4.97 4.19 3.07
CA ALA A 33 -4.65 2.93 3.73
C ALA A 33 -4.11 1.91 2.72
N VAL A 34 -3.16 1.09 3.14
CA VAL A 34 -2.75 -0.13 2.43
C VAL A 34 -3.07 -1.32 3.33
N ILE A 35 -3.79 -2.31 2.80
CA ILE A 35 -4.14 -3.53 3.51
C ILE A 35 -3.41 -4.69 2.83
N GLU A 36 -2.56 -5.37 3.58
CA GLU A 36 -1.85 -6.58 3.17
C GLU A 36 -2.40 -7.77 3.97
N GLN A 37 -2.68 -8.88 3.27
CA GLN A 37 -3.15 -10.11 3.88
C GLN A 37 -2.04 -10.78 4.71
N GLU A 38 -0.80 -10.68 4.24
CA GLU A 38 0.36 -11.29 4.87
C GLU A 38 0.88 -10.48 6.07
N LYS A 39 1.61 -11.15 6.96
CA LYS A 39 2.22 -10.51 8.14
C LYS A 39 3.28 -9.46 7.81
N LYS A 40 3.81 -9.48 6.58
CA LYS A 40 4.84 -8.56 6.09
C LYS A 40 4.51 -8.14 4.67
N VAL A 41 4.79 -6.87 4.36
CA VAL A 41 4.80 -6.37 2.98
C VAL A 41 5.77 -7.18 2.12
N ALA A 42 5.51 -7.23 0.81
CA ALA A 42 6.33 -7.93 -0.18
C ALA A 42 6.63 -9.41 0.13
N HIS A 43 5.77 -10.13 0.86
CA HIS A 43 6.02 -11.54 1.22
C HIS A 43 6.09 -12.50 0.01
N HIS A 44 5.32 -12.20 -1.04
CA HIS A 44 5.18 -13.03 -2.24
C HIS A 44 6.10 -12.56 -3.39
N THR A 45 5.54 -12.34 -4.57
CA THR A 45 6.28 -12.04 -5.82
C THR A 45 7.23 -10.87 -5.68
N SER A 46 6.83 -9.80 -5.00
CA SER A 46 7.65 -8.59 -4.86
C SER A 46 8.92 -8.76 -4.02
N GLY A 47 8.96 -9.72 -3.09
CA GLY A 47 10.16 -10.02 -2.30
C GLY A 47 10.98 -11.21 -2.83
N ARG A 48 10.47 -11.89 -3.86
CA ARG A 48 11.09 -13.06 -4.50
C ARG A 48 11.52 -12.79 -5.95
N ASN A 49 11.49 -11.53 -6.38
CA ASN A 49 11.99 -11.12 -7.69
C ASN A 49 13.50 -10.87 -7.63
N THR A 50 14.15 -10.74 -8.79
CA THR A 50 15.58 -10.42 -8.92
C THR A 50 15.85 -8.91 -9.03
N GLY A 51 14.86 -8.07 -8.67
CA GLY A 51 14.76 -6.67 -9.06
C GLY A 51 13.43 -6.38 -9.74
#